data_AF-A0A523B9P0-F1
#
_entry.id   AF-A0A523B9P0-F1
#
_cell.length_a   1.000
_cell.length_b   1.000
_cell.length_c   1.000
_cell.angle_alpha   90.00
_cell.angle_beta   90.00
_cell.angle_gamma   90.00
#
_symmetry.space_group_name_H-M   'P 1'
#
loop_
_entity.id
_entity.type
_entity.pdbx_description
1 polymer ?
#
loop_
_entity_poly.entity_id
_entity_poly.type
_entity_poly.pdbx_seq_one_letter_code
_entity_poly.pdbx_strand_id
1 'polypeptide(L)'
;MGTREMLERGVCPRCGQKMTYLERRQIGGNVYLYGVHVKKEMKKRTVKKCYLGPESQYINVSHMHRDENLVLRGLMSYDRAIEYLRRIADYLRTEKLREEERNLLSQVTRELMSISGIQESIGDSIRITKDELQDILMYYDRRDTRRMSKEGKDRAREIFRKVFSSGRKILDVEG
;
A
#
# COMPACT_ATOMS: atom_id res chain seq x y z
N MET A 1 16.13 8.82 -1.99
CA MET A 1 16.76 7.86 -1.05
C MET A 1 15.78 7.62 0.10
N GLY A 2 15.30 6.38 0.27
CA GLY A 2 14.34 6.04 1.33
C GLY A 2 15.00 5.88 2.70
N THR A 3 14.22 5.95 3.79
CA THR A 3 14.76 5.89 5.17
C THR A 3 15.65 4.66 5.41
N ARG A 4 15.26 3.50 4.87
CA ARG A 4 16.05 2.26 4.94
C ARG A 4 17.43 2.41 4.28
N GLU A 5 17.45 2.87 3.03
CA GLU A 5 18.69 3.11 2.27
C GLU A 5 19.60 4.14 2.96
N MET A 6 19.01 5.19 3.56
CA MET A 6 19.78 6.17 4.36
C MET A 6 20.49 5.47 5.51
N LEU A 7 19.76 4.69 6.31
CA LEU A 7 20.30 4.02 7.49
C LEU A 7 21.36 2.97 7.13
N GLU A 8 21.12 2.18 6.08
CA GLU A 8 22.10 1.21 5.57
C GLU A 8 23.42 1.88 5.15
N ARG A 9 23.36 3.11 4.65
CA ARG A 9 24.55 3.93 4.31
C ARG A 9 25.10 4.75 5.49
N GLY A 10 24.56 4.58 6.69
CA GLY A 10 24.93 5.37 7.86
C GLY A 10 24.56 6.85 7.76
N VAL A 11 23.59 7.20 6.91
CA VAL A 11 23.04 8.55 6.77
C VAL A 11 21.86 8.71 7.72
N CYS A 12 21.84 9.82 8.45
CA CYS A 12 20.77 10.11 9.40
C CYS A 12 19.47 10.43 8.66
N PRO A 13 18.38 9.68 8.89
CA PRO A 13 17.11 9.91 8.22
C PRO A 13 16.43 11.21 8.65
N ARG A 14 16.85 11.80 9.78
CA ARG A 14 16.31 13.06 10.28
C ARG A 14 16.90 14.29 9.59
N CYS A 15 18.14 14.24 9.10
CA CYS A 15 18.83 15.43 8.59
C CYS A 15 19.65 15.23 7.32
N GLY A 16 19.74 14.01 6.79
CA GLY A 16 20.48 13.69 5.57
C GLY A 16 22.01 13.69 5.71
N GLN A 17 22.57 14.00 6.88
CA GLN A 17 24.02 13.98 7.10
C GLN A 17 24.51 12.59 7.49
N LYS A 18 25.76 12.25 7.14
CA LYS A 18 26.41 11.02 7.62
C LYS A 18 26.50 11.04 9.14
N MET A 19 26.07 9.96 9.77
CA MET A 19 26.22 9.74 11.21
C MET A 19 27.66 9.34 11.48
N THR A 20 28.21 9.85 12.58
CA THR A 20 29.46 9.36 13.13
C THR A 20 29.21 8.07 13.92
N TYR A 21 28.13 8.03 14.71
CA TYR A 21 27.67 6.83 15.43
C TYR A 21 26.22 6.98 15.88
N LEU A 22 25.62 5.85 16.28
CA LEU A 22 24.33 5.79 16.94
C LEU A 22 24.53 5.77 18.45
N GLU A 23 23.93 6.73 19.16
CA GLU A 23 23.95 6.80 20.62
C GLU A 23 22.64 6.24 21.19
N ARG A 24 22.75 5.37 22.19
CA ARG A 24 21.62 4.83 22.96
C ARG A 24 21.57 5.49 24.32
N ARG A 25 20.39 5.92 24.75
CA ARG A 25 20.16 6.48 26.10
C ARG A 25 19.04 5.74 26.79
N GLN A 26 19.33 5.17 27.95
CA GLN A 26 18.31 4.56 28.80
C GLN A 26 17.75 5.61 29.76
N ILE A 27 16.44 5.86 29.70
CA ILE A 27 15.74 6.82 30.56
C ILE A 27 14.41 6.19 30.97
N GLY A 28 14.19 6.02 32.28
CA GLY A 28 12.92 5.50 32.81
C GLY A 28 12.53 4.14 32.22
N GLY A 29 13.50 3.24 32.01
CA GLY A 29 13.26 1.91 31.41
C GLY A 29 13.18 1.88 29.88
N ASN A 30 13.17 3.03 29.20
CA ASN A 30 13.13 3.12 27.73
C ASN A 30 14.50 3.42 27.13
N VAL A 31 14.77 2.88 25.95
CA VAL A 31 15.97 3.18 25.17
C VAL A 31 15.63 4.16 24.05
N TYR A 32 16.35 5.27 24.01
CA TYR A 32 16.19 6.35 23.04
C TYR A 32 17.41 6.44 22.14
N LEU A 33 17.17 6.53 20.83
CA LEU A 33 18.20 6.51 19.81
C LEU A 33 18.50 7.91 19.29
N TYR A 34 19.79 8.22 19.14
CA TYR A 34 20.26 9.49 18.59
C TYR A 34 21.32 9.25 17.52
N GLY A 35 21.11 9.84 16.34
CA GLY A 35 22.16 9.95 15.32
C GLY A 35 23.12 11.06 15.71
N VAL A 36 24.37 10.73 15.99
CA VAL A 36 25.39 11.70 16.39
C VAL A 36 26.24 12.11 15.19
N HIS A 37 26.42 13.41 15.03
CA HIS A 37 27.20 14.03 13.95
C HIS A 37 28.33 14.83 14.55
N VAL A 38 29.56 14.34 14.39
CA VAL A 38 30.76 15.03 14.82
C VAL A 38 31.39 15.73 13.63
N LYS A 39 31.54 17.04 13.70
CA LYS A 39 32.33 17.83 12.75
C LYS A 39 33.58 18.35 13.45
N LYS A 40 34.72 18.31 12.76
CA LYS A 40 35.99 18.89 13.22
C LYS A 40 36.43 19.91 12.19
N GLU A 41 36.48 21.18 12.57
CA GLU A 41 36.95 22.28 11.72
C GLU A 41 37.96 23.10 12.50
N MET A 42 39.16 23.29 11.94
CA MET A 42 40.22 24.18 12.44
C MET A 42 40.34 24.23 13.99
N LYS A 43 40.52 23.05 14.61
CA LYS A 43 40.63 22.79 16.07
C LYS A 43 39.34 22.87 16.91
N LYS A 44 38.18 23.22 16.35
CA LYS A 44 36.89 23.15 17.05
C LYS A 44 36.16 21.85 16.69
N ARG A 45 35.65 21.16 17.72
CA ARG A 45 34.80 19.97 17.59
C ARG A 45 33.36 20.33 17.91
N THR A 46 32.47 20.18 16.93
CA THR A 46 31.03 20.40 17.10
C THR A 46 30.32 19.05 17.07
N VAL A 47 29.46 18.81 18.06
CA VAL A 47 28.63 17.59 18.14
C VAL A 47 27.17 17.97 18.04
N LYS A 48 26.50 17.52 16.98
CA LYS A 48 25.05 17.62 16.83
C LYS A 48 24.42 16.25 17.06
N LYS A 49 23.33 16.20 17.82
CA LYS A 49 22.56 14.97 18.06
C LYS A 49 21.17 15.10 17.47
N CYS A 50 20.79 14.16 16.63
CA CYS A 50 19.46 14.06 16.05
C CYS A 50 18.68 12.96 16.78
N TYR A 51 17.61 13.30 17.48
CA TYR A 51 16.74 12.29 18.09
C TYR A 51 16.06 11.46 17.00
N LEU A 52 16.24 10.14 17.04
CA LEU A 52 15.68 9.20 16.07
C LEU A 52 14.45 8.47 16.61
N GLY A 53 14.02 8.76 17.84
CA GLY A 53 12.91 8.07 18.48
C GLY A 53 13.36 6.96 19.45
N PRO A 54 12.40 6.28 20.07
CA PRO A 54 12.66 5.12 20.91
C PRO A 54 13.12 3.94 20.06
N GLU A 55 13.91 3.05 20.66
CA GLU A 55 14.33 1.79 20.05
C GLU A 55 13.15 0.83 19.86
N SER A 56 12.19 0.82 20.80
CA SER A 56 10.99 0.00 20.75
C SER A 56 9.77 0.76 20.23
N GLN A 57 9.15 1.59 21.09
CA GLN A 57 7.92 2.33 20.80
C GLN A 57 7.81 3.60 21.65
N TYR A 58 7.00 4.56 21.20
CA TYR A 58 6.61 5.73 21.97
C TYR A 58 5.52 5.33 22.96
N ILE A 59 5.86 5.10 24.24
CA ILE A 59 4.89 4.66 25.26
C ILE A 59 3.70 5.62 25.37
N ASN A 60 3.96 6.88 25.76
CA ASN A 60 2.87 7.82 26.04
C ASN A 60 2.05 8.19 24.80
N VAL A 61 2.70 8.30 23.63
CA VAL A 61 1.99 8.67 22.41
C VAL A 61 1.14 7.51 21.90
N SER A 62 1.66 6.27 21.94
CA SER A 62 0.88 5.09 21.55
C SER A 62 -0.31 4.87 22.49
N HIS A 63 -0.20 5.25 23.76
CA HIS A 63 -1.32 5.18 24.70
C HIS A 63 -2.50 6.10 24.33
N MET A 64 -2.29 7.13 23.52
CA MET A 64 -3.35 8.03 23.05
C MET A 64 -4.06 7.53 21.79
N HIS A 65 -3.56 6.46 21.16
CA HIS A 65 -4.11 5.89 19.93
C HIS A 65 -4.49 4.41 20.10
N ARG A 66 -5.07 4.09 21.26
CA ARG A 66 -5.44 2.71 21.60
C ARG A 66 -6.60 2.21 20.76
N ASP A 67 -7.54 3.09 20.45
CA ASP A 67 -8.74 2.73 19.68
C ASP A 67 -8.37 2.33 18.25
N GLU A 68 -7.40 3.04 17.65
CA GLU A 68 -6.83 2.70 16.34
C GLU A 68 -5.78 1.58 16.41
N ASN A 69 -5.46 1.10 17.63
CA ASN A 69 -4.44 0.10 17.90
C ASN A 69 -3.07 0.45 17.28
N LEU A 70 -2.70 1.74 17.35
CA LEU A 70 -1.45 2.25 16.79
C LEU A 70 -0.31 2.22 17.81
N VAL A 71 0.73 1.45 17.49
CA VAL A 71 2.00 1.47 18.22
C VAL A 71 2.99 2.32 17.44
N LEU A 72 3.17 3.58 17.87
CA LEU A 72 4.07 4.50 17.18
C LEU A 72 5.54 4.18 17.52
N ARG A 73 6.38 4.12 16.50
CA ARG A 73 7.80 3.75 16.54
C ARG A 73 8.73 4.87 16.06
N GLY A 74 10.00 4.75 16.43
CA GLY A 74 11.06 5.67 16.01
C GLY A 74 11.45 5.54 14.52
N LEU A 75 12.28 6.47 14.06
CA LEU A 75 12.82 6.55 12.70
C LEU A 75 13.61 5.30 12.27
N MET A 76 14.10 4.53 13.23
CA MET A 76 14.87 3.30 13.01
C MET A 76 14.01 2.08 12.62
N SER A 77 12.70 2.10 12.88
CA SER A 77 11.76 1.09 12.33
C SER A 77 11.32 1.57 10.96
N TYR A 78 11.93 1.02 9.91
CA TYR A 78 11.74 1.45 8.52
C TYR A 78 10.44 0.91 7.89
N ASP A 79 9.86 -0.13 8.49
CA ASP A 79 8.60 -0.77 8.14
C ASP A 79 7.36 -0.12 8.78
N ARG A 80 7.56 0.76 9.77
CA ARG A 80 6.48 1.40 10.55
C ARG A 80 5.35 2.00 9.72
N ALA A 81 5.65 2.58 8.56
CA ALA A 81 4.63 3.22 7.73
C ALA A 81 3.60 2.20 7.20
N ILE A 82 4.07 1.02 6.79
CA ILE A 82 3.20 -0.07 6.33
C ILE A 82 2.44 -0.68 7.51
N GLU A 83 3.08 -0.83 8.68
CA GLU A 83 2.41 -1.27 9.91
C GLU A 83 1.27 -0.31 10.29
N TYR A 84 1.49 1.00 10.25
CA TYR A 84 0.45 2.00 10.56
C TYR A 84 -0.70 1.93 9.57
N LEU A 85 -0.42 1.83 8.27
CA LEU A 85 -1.46 1.68 7.25
C LEU A 85 -2.34 0.45 7.51
N ARG A 86 -1.74 -0.68 7.92
CA ARG A 86 -2.50 -1.89 8.28
C ARG A 86 -3.41 -1.65 9.48
N ARG A 87 -2.90 -1.03 10.55
CA ARG A 87 -3.70 -0.73 11.76
C ARG A 87 -4.83 0.25 11.49
N ILE A 88 -4.56 1.30 10.72
CA ILE A 88 -5.57 2.26 10.28
C ILE A 88 -6.63 1.56 9.42
N ALA A 89 -6.24 0.68 8.50
CA ALA A 89 -7.19 -0.07 7.69
C ALA A 89 -8.07 -1.00 8.55
N ASP A 90 -7.52 -1.63 9.58
CA ASP A 90 -8.28 -2.46 10.52
C ASP A 90 -9.30 -1.62 11.31
N TYR A 91 -8.87 -0.46 11.82
CA TYR A 91 -9.73 0.49 12.54
C TYR A 91 -10.87 1.00 11.65
N LEU A 92 -10.58 1.45 10.43
CA LEU A 92 -11.60 1.98 9.51
C LEU A 92 -12.67 0.95 9.11
N ARG A 93 -12.42 -0.36 9.27
CA ARG A 93 -13.46 -1.39 9.03
C ARG A 93 -14.56 -1.39 10.09
N THR A 94 -14.28 -0.93 11.31
CA THR A 94 -15.27 -0.86 12.39
C THR A 94 -16.00 0.47 12.43
N GLU A 95 -15.44 1.49 11.78
CA GLU A 95 -15.99 2.83 11.79
C GLU A 95 -17.17 3.02 10.83
N LYS A 96 -18.17 3.78 11.28
CA LYS A 96 -19.28 4.20 10.43
C LYS A 96 -18.89 5.46 9.65
N LEU A 97 -18.26 5.25 8.50
CA LEU A 97 -17.83 6.35 7.65
C LEU A 97 -19.01 7.12 7.06
N ARG A 98 -18.84 8.44 6.89
CA ARG A 98 -19.69 9.33 6.10
C ARG A 98 -19.35 9.20 4.61
N GLU A 99 -20.19 9.77 3.77
CA GLU A 99 -19.98 9.73 2.30
C GLU A 99 -18.68 10.44 1.90
N GLU A 100 -18.42 11.63 2.47
CA GLU A 100 -17.18 12.38 2.24
C GLU A 100 -15.92 11.58 2.64
N GLU A 101 -15.98 10.86 3.76
CA GLU A 101 -14.88 10.03 4.25
C GLU A 101 -14.64 8.81 3.35
N ARG A 102 -15.73 8.18 2.84
CA ARG A 102 -15.62 7.10 1.84
C ARG A 102 -15.00 7.58 0.53
N ASN A 103 -15.36 8.80 0.09
CA ASN A 103 -14.80 9.40 -1.11
C ASN A 103 -13.30 9.67 -0.94
N LEU A 104 -12.89 10.20 0.22
CA LEU A 104 -11.48 10.42 0.54
C LEU A 104 -10.71 9.10 0.64
N LEU A 105 -11.26 8.10 1.33
CA LEU A 105 -10.65 6.76 1.41
C LEU A 105 -10.46 6.14 0.03
N SER A 106 -11.42 6.33 -0.88
CA SER A 106 -11.32 5.84 -2.26
C SER A 106 -10.20 6.53 -3.05
N GLN A 107 -10.01 7.85 -2.85
CA GLN A 107 -8.90 8.60 -3.45
C GLN A 107 -7.55 8.08 -2.93
N VAL A 108 -7.39 7.99 -1.60
CA VAL A 108 -6.17 7.45 -0.97
C VAL A 108 -5.90 6.02 -1.44
N THR A 109 -6.93 5.19 -1.58
CA THR A 109 -6.77 3.81 -2.04
C THR A 109 -6.21 3.76 -3.47
N ARG A 110 -6.67 4.62 -4.39
CA ARG A 110 -6.11 4.70 -5.75
C ARG A 110 -4.64 5.09 -5.74
N GLU A 111 -4.25 6.05 -4.91
CA GLU A 111 -2.84 6.44 -4.74
C GLU A 111 -2.00 5.26 -4.22
N LEU A 112 -2.50 4.54 -3.21
CA LEU A 112 -1.83 3.36 -2.66
C LEU A 112 -1.70 2.22 -3.69
N MET A 113 -2.73 1.99 -4.52
CA MET A 113 -2.68 1.01 -5.60
C MET A 113 -1.59 1.38 -6.61
N SER A 114 -1.54 2.65 -7.03
CA SER A 114 -0.49 3.16 -7.93
C SER A 114 0.91 2.93 -7.36
N ILE A 115 1.13 3.25 -6.07
CA ILE A 115 2.42 3.02 -5.38
C ILE A 115 2.77 1.54 -5.31
N SER A 116 1.79 0.66 -5.10
CA SER A 116 2.02 -0.78 -4.98
C SER A 116 2.39 -1.48 -6.30
N GLY A 117 2.35 -0.76 -7.43
CA GLY A 117 2.57 -1.33 -8.76
C GLY A 117 1.43 -2.24 -9.22
N ILE A 118 0.32 -2.29 -8.48
CA ILE A 118 -0.93 -2.86 -8.98
C ILE A 118 -1.43 -1.90 -10.05
N GLN A 119 -1.22 -2.26 -11.31
CA GLN A 119 -1.95 -1.64 -12.40
C GLN A 119 -3.43 -1.87 -12.10
N GLU A 120 -4.19 -0.78 -12.08
CA GLU A 120 -5.63 -0.85 -12.16
C GLU A 120 -5.91 -1.76 -13.37
N SER A 121 -6.33 -3.01 -13.15
CA SER A 121 -7.31 -3.56 -14.06
C SER A 121 -8.56 -2.74 -13.76
N ILE A 122 -8.61 -1.51 -14.30
CA ILE A 122 -9.87 -0.97 -14.79
C ILE A 122 -10.43 -2.16 -15.52
N GLY A 123 -11.49 -2.76 -14.98
CA GLY A 123 -12.11 -3.86 -15.68
C GLY A 123 -12.47 -3.27 -17.01
N ASP A 124 -11.76 -3.66 -18.07
CA ASP A 124 -12.10 -3.25 -19.43
C ASP A 124 -13.58 -3.53 -19.53
N SER A 125 -14.39 -2.47 -19.64
CA SER A 125 -15.81 -2.62 -19.80
C SER A 125 -15.98 -3.18 -21.21
N ILE A 126 -16.27 -4.46 -21.31
CA ILE A 126 -16.59 -5.06 -22.60
C ILE A 126 -18.08 -4.90 -22.75
N ARG A 127 -18.47 -4.05 -23.70
CA ARG A 127 -19.85 -4.00 -24.18
C ARG A 127 -20.12 -5.24 -24.99
N ILE A 128 -21.16 -5.95 -24.60
CA ILE A 128 -21.67 -7.12 -25.31
C ILE A 128 -23.19 -7.01 -25.42
N THR A 129 -23.77 -7.58 -26.46
CA THR A 129 -25.23 -7.70 -26.58
C THR A 129 -25.75 -8.88 -25.75
N LYS A 130 -27.08 -8.96 -25.56
CA LYS A 130 -27.72 -10.14 -24.93
C LYS A 130 -27.43 -11.44 -25.69
N ASP A 131 -27.41 -11.39 -27.02
CA ASP A 131 -27.12 -12.55 -27.86
C ASP A 131 -25.67 -13.02 -27.68
N GLU A 132 -24.74 -12.07 -27.56
CA GLU A 132 -23.33 -12.36 -27.30
C GLU A 132 -23.10 -12.94 -25.91
N LEU A 133 -23.81 -12.45 -24.89
CA LEU A 133 -23.79 -13.04 -23.56
C LEU A 133 -24.32 -14.47 -23.60
N GLN A 134 -25.44 -14.71 -24.30
CA GLN A 134 -26.02 -16.05 -24.45
C GLN A 134 -25.04 -16.99 -25.17
N ASP A 135 -24.39 -16.54 -26.24
CA ASP A 135 -23.37 -17.27 -26.97
C ASP A 135 -22.19 -17.67 -26.06
N ILE A 136 -21.71 -16.77 -25.19
CA ILE A 136 -20.62 -17.06 -24.22
C ILE A 136 -21.07 -18.06 -23.16
N LEU A 137 -22.27 -17.89 -22.60
CA LEU A 137 -22.81 -18.81 -21.59
C LEU A 137 -22.98 -20.21 -22.18
N MET A 138 -23.49 -20.33 -23.40
CA MET A 138 -23.59 -21.59 -24.15
C MET A 138 -22.22 -22.21 -24.47
N TYR A 139 -21.19 -21.39 -24.69
CA TYR A 139 -19.83 -21.86 -24.95
C TYR A 139 -19.11 -22.33 -23.67
N TYR A 140 -19.29 -21.63 -22.55
CA TYR A 140 -18.68 -21.93 -21.25
C TYR A 140 -19.33 -23.13 -20.56
N ASP A 141 -20.66 -23.24 -20.65
CA ASP A 141 -21.40 -24.34 -20.04
C ASP A 141 -21.34 -25.59 -20.94
N ARG A 142 -20.41 -26.47 -20.58
CA ARG A 142 -20.08 -27.79 -21.17
C ARG A 142 -21.11 -28.40 -22.14
N ARG A 143 -21.03 -27.98 -23.41
CA ARG A 143 -21.31 -28.78 -24.64
C ARG A 143 -22.74 -28.81 -25.21
N ASP A 144 -23.47 -27.69 -25.26
CA ASP A 144 -24.56 -27.52 -26.26
C ASP A 144 -24.19 -26.57 -27.41
N THR A 145 -22.97 -26.69 -27.90
CA THR A 145 -22.56 -26.05 -29.16
C THR A 145 -23.05 -26.85 -30.38
N ARG A 146 -23.80 -27.95 -30.21
CA ARG A 146 -24.30 -28.77 -31.33
C ARG A 146 -25.32 -28.03 -32.17
N ARG A 147 -26.10 -27.15 -31.54
CA ARG A 147 -27.13 -26.32 -32.19
C ARG A 147 -26.59 -25.01 -32.76
N MET A 148 -25.32 -24.69 -32.51
CA MET A 148 -24.70 -23.46 -33.01
C MET A 148 -24.18 -23.66 -34.44
N SER A 149 -24.43 -22.65 -35.28
CA SER A 149 -23.77 -22.56 -36.58
C SER A 149 -22.25 -22.43 -36.40
N LYS A 150 -21.49 -22.69 -37.47
CA LYS A 150 -20.05 -22.49 -37.47
C LYS A 150 -19.68 -21.04 -37.09
N GLU A 151 -20.39 -20.07 -37.66
CA GLU A 151 -20.23 -18.64 -37.37
C GLU A 151 -20.51 -18.31 -35.90
N GLY A 152 -21.57 -18.88 -35.30
CA GLY A 152 -21.89 -18.68 -33.88
C GLY A 152 -20.79 -19.21 -32.96
N LYS A 153 -20.17 -20.34 -33.29
CA LYS A 153 -19.04 -20.89 -32.51
C LYS A 153 -17.80 -20.01 -32.57
N ASP A 154 -17.48 -19.49 -33.75
CA ASP A 154 -16.32 -18.62 -33.95
C ASP A 154 -16.52 -17.30 -33.21
N ARG A 155 -17.72 -16.70 -33.28
CA ARG A 155 -18.11 -15.52 -32.51
C ARG A 155 -18.02 -15.77 -30.99
N ALA A 156 -18.65 -16.83 -30.50
CA ALA A 156 -18.61 -17.16 -29.07
C ALA A 156 -17.18 -17.36 -28.56
N ARG A 157 -16.32 -18.02 -29.35
CA ARG A 157 -14.90 -18.23 -29.01
C ARG A 157 -14.11 -16.93 -28.99
N GLU A 158 -14.37 -16.02 -29.93
CA GLU A 158 -13.74 -14.70 -29.97
C GLU A 158 -14.11 -13.89 -28.73
N ILE A 159 -15.40 -13.82 -28.41
CA ILE A 159 -15.88 -13.04 -27.27
C ILE A 159 -15.46 -13.69 -25.95
N PHE A 160 -15.49 -15.02 -25.85
CA PHE A 160 -14.95 -15.75 -24.70
C PHE A 160 -13.48 -15.40 -24.45
N ARG A 161 -12.64 -15.36 -25.49
CA ARG A 161 -11.24 -14.93 -25.35
C ARG A 161 -11.12 -13.47 -24.90
N LYS A 162 -11.97 -12.58 -25.41
CA LYS A 162 -12.00 -11.17 -25.00
C LYS A 162 -12.39 -11.00 -23.54
N VAL A 163 -13.42 -11.73 -23.08
CA VAL A 163 -13.98 -11.65 -21.72
C VAL A 163 -13.09 -12.31 -20.68
N PHE A 164 -12.53 -13.47 -21.00
CA PHE A 164 -11.73 -14.28 -20.07
C PHE A 164 -10.21 -14.17 -20.30
N SER A 165 -9.73 -13.14 -21.03
CA SER A 165 -8.30 -12.81 -21.03
C SER A 165 -7.84 -12.40 -19.62
N SER A 166 -6.52 -12.42 -19.36
CA SER A 166 -5.96 -12.06 -18.06
C SER A 166 -6.50 -10.73 -17.52
N GLY A 167 -6.94 -10.72 -16.26
CA GLY A 167 -7.52 -9.54 -15.56
C GLY A 167 -8.96 -9.77 -15.11
N ARG A 168 -9.48 -8.92 -14.22
CA ARG A 168 -10.93 -8.83 -13.94
C ARG A 168 -11.56 -7.91 -14.99
N LYS A 169 -12.69 -8.29 -15.57
CA LYS A 169 -13.43 -7.48 -16.55
C LYS A 169 -14.87 -7.25 -16.08
N ILE A 170 -15.44 -6.11 -16.46
CA ILE A 170 -16.85 -5.80 -16.22
C ILE A 170 -17.57 -5.99 -17.56
N LEU A 171 -18.63 -6.80 -17.57
CA LEU A 171 -19.48 -6.98 -18.75
C LEU A 171 -20.63 -5.96 -18.68
N ASP A 172 -20.71 -5.10 -19.68
CA ASP A 172 -21.81 -4.16 -19.86
C ASP A 172 -22.73 -4.73 -20.95
N VAL A 173 -23.94 -5.16 -20.57
CA VAL A 173 -24.85 -5.90 -21.45
C VAL A 173 -25.91 -4.94 -21.99
N GLU A 174 -25.90 -4.69 -23.29
CA GLU A 174 -26.90 -3.82 -23.92
C GLU A 174 -28.32 -4.42 -23.78
N GLY A 175 -29.26 -3.56 -23.39
CA GLY A 175 -30.66 -3.91 -23.10
C GLY A 175 -31.47 -4.35 -24.31
#